data_AF-A0A5C5CSN7-F1
#
_entry.id   AF-A0A5C5CSN7-F1
#
_cell.length_a   1.000
_cell.length_b   1.000
_cell.length_c   1.000
_cell.angle_alpha   90.00
_cell.angle_beta   90.00
_cell.angle_gamma   90.00
#
_symmetry.space_group_name_H-M   'P 1'
#
loop_
_entity.id
_entity.type
_entity.pdbx_description
1 polymer ?
#
loop_
_entity_poly.entity_id
_entity_poly.type
_entity_poly.pdbx_seq_one_letter_code
_entity_poly.pdbx_strand_id
1 'polypeptide(L)'
;MTKIVAYKGFDAELRCRGYQFELSKSFQHQGGVVACESGFHACEYPLDVFGYHPPASSRYGEVELSGDTSKEGKDTKIAAAEITIKAELKIPELIAAAVRYIVDRAKRIDGHHASGERELIEVQGDRAIATVSGHWSAATASGDRSAATATGRWSAATATGYWSAATASGDQSAATASGDWSAATATGYQSAATATGDRSAATASGDRSAATATGYRSAATATGYWSAATASGRWSAATATGSWSAATASGIQSAATASGDWSAATASGRWSAATATGYQGKVRGKEGCALFLVERNDQMEIIAVWAGVAGQNDIKPDTFYILQNGQPVETE
;
A
#
# COMPACT_ATOMS: atom_id res chain seq x y z
N MET A 1 -18.99 -24.64 -13.23
CA MET A 1 -19.22 -23.28 -12.70
C MET A 1 -18.01 -22.43 -13.03
N THR A 2 -18.23 -21.18 -13.45
CA THR A 2 -17.15 -20.24 -13.75
C THR A 2 -16.56 -19.73 -12.44
N LYS A 3 -15.24 -19.90 -12.26
CA LYS A 3 -14.50 -19.37 -11.12
C LYS A 3 -14.07 -17.94 -11.44
N ILE A 4 -14.25 -17.02 -10.50
CA ILE A 4 -13.86 -15.60 -10.64
C ILE A 4 -12.71 -15.33 -9.67
N VAL A 5 -11.58 -14.81 -10.19
CA VAL A 5 -10.47 -14.32 -9.36
C VAL A 5 -10.80 -12.90 -8.91
N ALA A 6 -10.70 -12.65 -7.60
CA ALA A 6 -10.94 -11.35 -7.00
C ALA A 6 -10.00 -11.12 -5.80
N TYR A 7 -10.11 -9.95 -5.17
CA TYR A 7 -9.24 -9.51 -4.08
C TYR A 7 -10.08 -9.08 -2.89
N LYS A 8 -9.71 -9.52 -1.70
CA LYS A 8 -10.45 -9.24 -0.47
C LYS A 8 -9.56 -8.58 0.57
N GLY A 9 -10.11 -7.58 1.25
CA GLY A 9 -9.55 -7.01 2.46
C GLY A 9 -10.12 -7.66 3.72
N PHE A 10 -9.32 -7.68 4.77
CA PHE A 10 -9.65 -8.17 6.10
C PHE A 10 -9.07 -7.23 7.16
N ASP A 11 -9.53 -7.33 8.40
CA ASP A 11 -8.77 -6.76 9.53
C ASP A 11 -7.46 -7.54 9.78
N ALA A 12 -6.70 -7.10 10.79
CA ALA A 12 -5.43 -7.71 11.16
C ALA A 12 -5.56 -9.21 11.54
N GLU A 13 -6.75 -9.63 12.00
CA GLU A 13 -7.07 -10.98 12.43
C GLU A 13 -7.69 -11.86 11.34
N LEU A 14 -7.74 -11.41 10.07
CA LEU A 14 -8.43 -12.10 8.96
C LEU A 14 -9.95 -12.22 9.15
N ARG A 15 -10.59 -11.24 9.80
CA ARG A 15 -12.04 -11.21 9.96
C ARG A 15 -12.69 -10.20 9.03
N CYS A 16 -13.96 -10.44 8.72
CA CYS A 16 -14.81 -9.50 8.01
C CYS A 16 -16.27 -9.78 8.40
N ARG A 17 -16.98 -8.78 8.95
CA ARG A 17 -18.43 -8.82 9.27
C ARG A 17 -18.86 -10.07 10.06
N GLY A 18 -18.13 -10.40 11.12
CA GLY A 18 -18.44 -11.53 12.00
C GLY A 18 -17.96 -12.90 11.51
N TYR A 19 -17.36 -12.98 10.32
CA TYR A 19 -16.71 -14.20 9.83
C TYR A 19 -15.21 -14.15 10.12
N GLN A 20 -14.69 -15.27 10.63
CA GLN A 20 -13.26 -15.55 10.69
C GLN A 20 -12.86 -16.32 9.44
N PHE A 21 -11.98 -15.75 8.63
CA PHE A 21 -11.42 -16.43 7.47
C PHE A 21 -10.08 -17.07 7.82
N GLU A 22 -9.71 -18.05 7.01
CA GLU A 22 -8.44 -18.74 7.07
C GLU A 22 -7.89 -18.91 5.66
N LEU A 23 -6.57 -18.81 5.53
CA LEU A 23 -5.88 -19.01 4.27
C LEU A 23 -6.06 -20.46 3.79
N SER A 24 -6.11 -20.65 2.48
CA SER A 24 -6.27 -21.94 1.81
C SER A 24 -7.58 -22.68 2.12
N LYS A 25 -8.57 -22.00 2.72
CA LYS A 25 -9.89 -22.58 3.01
C LYS A 25 -11.00 -21.98 2.14
N SER A 26 -12.03 -22.79 1.92
CA SER A 26 -13.28 -22.40 1.26
C SER A 26 -14.38 -22.20 2.29
N PHE A 27 -15.23 -21.22 2.02
CA PHE A 27 -16.34 -20.84 2.87
C PHE A 27 -17.58 -20.72 2.01
N GLN A 28 -18.74 -21.07 2.57
CA GLN A 28 -20.03 -20.92 1.93
C GLN A 28 -20.92 -19.99 2.74
N HIS A 29 -21.62 -19.12 2.04
CA HIS A 29 -22.60 -18.22 2.62
C HIS A 29 -23.92 -18.97 2.82
N GLN A 30 -24.55 -18.78 3.98
CA GLN A 30 -25.89 -19.31 4.27
C GLN A 30 -26.91 -18.18 4.04
N GLY A 31 -27.76 -18.33 3.02
CA GLY A 31 -28.78 -17.35 2.66
C GLY A 31 -28.59 -16.73 1.27
N GLY A 32 -29.33 -15.66 0.99
CA GLY A 32 -29.27 -14.96 -0.30
C GLY A 32 -27.95 -14.20 -0.48
N VAL A 33 -27.31 -14.33 -1.64
CA VAL A 33 -26.07 -13.63 -1.96
C VAL A 33 -26.37 -12.16 -2.26
N VAL A 34 -26.28 -11.32 -1.23
CA VAL A 34 -26.42 -9.86 -1.36
C VAL A 34 -25.05 -9.20 -1.21
N ALA A 35 -24.69 -8.34 -2.17
CA ALA A 35 -23.50 -7.52 -2.05
C ALA A 35 -23.61 -6.63 -0.81
N CYS A 36 -22.52 -6.49 -0.06
CA CYS A 36 -22.48 -5.65 1.13
C CYS A 36 -23.31 -6.10 2.35
N GLU A 37 -23.90 -7.30 2.43
CA GLU A 37 -24.51 -7.80 3.69
C GLU A 37 -23.95 -9.15 4.14
N SER A 38 -23.56 -10.01 3.20
CA SER A 38 -23.19 -11.41 3.46
C SER A 38 -21.80 -11.66 4.06
N GLY A 39 -20.88 -10.68 4.01
CA GLY A 39 -19.47 -10.83 4.43
C GLY A 39 -18.52 -11.41 3.36
N PHE A 40 -19.09 -11.94 2.27
CA PHE A 40 -18.39 -12.69 1.21
C PHE A 40 -18.06 -11.80 -0.01
N HIS A 41 -17.91 -10.50 0.22
CA HIS A 41 -17.55 -9.55 -0.83
C HIS A 41 -16.04 -9.49 -1.05
N ALA A 42 -15.67 -9.20 -2.30
CA ALA A 42 -14.32 -8.96 -2.81
C ALA A 42 -14.41 -7.90 -3.94
N CYS A 43 -13.29 -7.54 -4.54
CA CYS A 43 -13.20 -6.63 -5.68
C CYS A 43 -12.45 -7.31 -6.83
N GLU A 44 -12.92 -7.19 -8.07
CA GLU A 44 -12.18 -7.73 -9.22
C GLU A 44 -10.89 -6.92 -9.48
N TYR A 45 -10.95 -5.60 -9.36
CA TYR A 45 -9.79 -4.71 -9.41
C TYR A 45 -9.13 -4.58 -8.03
N PRO A 46 -7.82 -4.88 -7.91
CA PRO A 46 -7.14 -4.96 -6.61
C PRO A 46 -7.23 -3.73 -5.73
N LEU A 47 -7.01 -2.50 -6.24
CA LEU A 47 -6.94 -1.32 -5.37
C LEU A 47 -8.32 -0.84 -4.88
N ASP A 48 -9.42 -1.36 -5.44
CA ASP A 48 -10.77 -1.07 -4.92
C ASP A 48 -10.93 -1.55 -3.48
N VAL A 49 -10.15 -2.56 -3.04
CA VAL A 49 -10.17 -3.04 -1.64
C VAL A 49 -9.81 -1.95 -0.65
N PHE A 50 -8.98 -0.97 -1.03
CA PHE A 50 -8.70 0.20 -0.20
C PHE A 50 -9.96 0.98 0.14
N GLY A 51 -10.97 0.90 -0.72
CA GLY A 51 -12.33 1.42 -0.53
C GLY A 51 -13.00 1.02 0.78
N TYR A 52 -12.64 -0.17 1.25
CA TYR A 52 -13.33 -0.89 2.33
C TYR A 52 -12.39 -1.22 3.48
N HIS A 53 -11.13 -1.45 3.17
CA HIS A 53 -10.08 -1.90 4.07
C HIS A 53 -8.85 -1.02 3.84
N PRO A 54 -8.51 -0.10 4.75
CA PRO A 54 -7.40 0.84 4.54
C PRO A 54 -6.04 0.14 4.55
N PRO A 55 -5.07 0.60 3.74
CA PRO A 55 -3.75 -0.03 3.59
C PRO A 55 -2.92 -0.05 4.88
N ALA A 56 -3.15 0.88 5.80
CA ALA A 56 -2.37 1.03 7.03
C ALA A 56 -2.63 -0.07 8.07
N SER A 57 -3.81 -0.68 8.07
CA SER A 57 -4.28 -1.56 9.17
C SER A 57 -4.95 -2.85 8.70
N SER A 58 -5.00 -3.10 7.40
CA SER A 58 -5.72 -4.23 6.82
C SER A 58 -4.79 -5.27 6.21
N ARG A 59 -5.28 -6.50 6.13
CA ARG A 59 -4.66 -7.60 5.37
C ARG A 59 -5.42 -7.82 4.08
N TYR A 60 -4.73 -8.34 3.07
CA TYR A 60 -5.31 -8.57 1.74
C TYR A 60 -5.08 -10.00 1.29
N GLY A 61 -6.00 -10.53 0.49
CA GLY A 61 -5.85 -11.86 -0.10
C GLY A 61 -6.41 -11.95 -1.51
N GLU A 62 -5.79 -12.81 -2.30
CA GLU A 62 -6.37 -13.30 -3.55
C GLU A 62 -7.44 -14.35 -3.20
N VAL A 63 -8.61 -14.23 -3.83
CA VAL A 63 -9.74 -15.11 -3.59
C VAL A 63 -10.31 -15.67 -4.89
N GLU A 64 -10.88 -16.86 -4.78
CA GLU A 64 -11.62 -17.50 -5.86
C GLU A 64 -13.10 -17.56 -5.47
N LEU A 65 -13.96 -16.99 -6.30
CA LEU A 65 -15.40 -16.90 -6.08
C LEU A 65 -16.15 -17.88 -7.00
N SER A 66 -17.18 -18.52 -6.45
CA SER A 66 -18.06 -19.47 -7.16
C SER A 66 -19.50 -19.42 -6.63
N GLY A 67 -20.39 -20.11 -7.36
CA GLY A 67 -21.82 -20.13 -7.08
C GLY A 67 -22.55 -18.87 -7.54
N ASP A 68 -23.68 -18.56 -6.91
CA ASP A 68 -24.44 -17.35 -7.21
C ASP A 68 -23.64 -16.10 -6.87
N THR A 69 -23.77 -15.05 -7.69
CA THR A 69 -23.01 -13.81 -7.51
C THR A 69 -23.93 -12.59 -7.55
N SER A 70 -23.52 -11.54 -6.86
CA SER A 70 -24.17 -10.23 -6.87
C SER A 70 -23.12 -9.13 -7.02
N LYS A 71 -23.37 -8.19 -7.94
CA LYS A 71 -22.52 -7.02 -8.19
C LYS A 71 -23.33 -5.76 -7.92
N GLU A 72 -22.77 -4.84 -7.14
CA GLU A 72 -23.38 -3.55 -6.81
C GLU A 72 -22.33 -2.45 -6.70
N GLY A 73 -22.67 -1.23 -7.10
CA GLY A 73 -21.84 -0.03 -6.90
C GLY A 73 -21.18 0.51 -8.17
N LYS A 74 -20.27 1.47 -7.98
CA LYS A 74 -19.52 2.16 -9.05
C LYS A 74 -18.10 1.61 -9.25
N ASP A 75 -17.72 0.64 -8.42
CA ASP A 75 -16.42 -0.03 -8.42
C ASP A 75 -16.58 -1.50 -8.84
N THR A 76 -15.52 -2.30 -8.70
CA THR A 76 -15.52 -3.70 -9.13
C THR A 76 -15.95 -4.69 -8.06
N LYS A 77 -16.72 -4.23 -7.06
CA LYS A 77 -17.17 -5.07 -5.96
C LYS A 77 -18.10 -6.19 -6.44
N ILE A 78 -17.87 -7.37 -5.90
CA ILE A 78 -18.65 -8.58 -6.14
C ILE A 78 -18.82 -9.36 -4.83
N ALA A 79 -19.98 -9.97 -4.62
CA ALA A 79 -20.21 -10.98 -3.60
C ALA A 79 -20.56 -12.31 -4.26
N ALA A 80 -20.21 -13.43 -3.62
CA ALA A 80 -20.49 -14.77 -4.12
C ALA A 80 -20.97 -15.70 -3.01
N ALA A 81 -21.69 -16.77 -3.40
CA ALA A 81 -22.15 -17.82 -2.49
C ALA A 81 -20.98 -18.57 -1.86
N GLU A 82 -19.88 -18.75 -2.60
CA GLU A 82 -18.69 -19.44 -2.13
C GLU A 82 -17.46 -18.59 -2.39
N ILE A 83 -16.56 -18.57 -1.39
CA ILE A 83 -15.28 -17.87 -1.45
C ILE A 83 -14.17 -18.77 -0.93
N THR A 84 -13.09 -18.88 -1.69
CA THR A 84 -11.87 -19.57 -1.27
C THR A 84 -10.75 -18.55 -1.11
N ILE A 85 -10.13 -18.50 0.07
CA ILE A 85 -8.98 -17.62 0.31
C ILE A 85 -7.73 -18.32 -0.19
N LYS A 86 -7.15 -17.87 -1.30
CA LYS A 86 -6.05 -18.58 -1.97
C LYS A 86 -4.71 -18.31 -1.32
N ALA A 87 -4.41 -17.03 -1.10
CA ALA A 87 -3.16 -16.57 -0.53
C ALA A 87 -3.35 -15.19 0.11
N GLU A 88 -2.54 -14.88 1.11
CA GLU A 88 -2.36 -13.50 1.57
C GLU A 88 -1.44 -12.76 0.59
N LEU A 89 -1.77 -11.51 0.28
CA LEU A 89 -0.98 -10.63 -0.56
C LEU A 89 -0.40 -9.48 0.27
N LYS A 90 0.89 -9.22 0.09
CA LYS A 90 1.53 -7.97 0.54
C LYS A 90 1.23 -6.84 -0.44
N ILE A 91 1.41 -5.61 0.02
CA ILE A 91 1.14 -4.40 -0.78
C ILE A 91 1.81 -4.45 -2.17
N PRO A 92 3.10 -4.82 -2.34
CA PRO A 92 3.69 -4.96 -3.67
C PRO A 92 3.00 -5.97 -4.58
N GLU A 93 2.53 -7.09 -4.02
CA GLU A 93 1.84 -8.14 -4.78
C GLU A 93 0.44 -7.68 -5.20
N LEU A 94 -0.26 -6.95 -4.34
CA LEU A 94 -1.53 -6.31 -4.66
C LEU A 94 -1.38 -5.24 -5.76
N ILE A 95 -0.28 -4.47 -5.72
CA ILE A 95 0.05 -3.47 -6.75
C ILE A 95 0.38 -4.15 -8.08
N ALA A 96 1.18 -5.21 -8.07
CA ALA A 96 1.49 -6.00 -9.26
C ALA A 96 0.22 -6.61 -9.88
N ALA A 97 -0.70 -7.09 -9.05
CA ALA A 97 -2.01 -7.54 -9.49
C ALA A 97 -2.83 -6.41 -10.14
N ALA A 98 -2.75 -5.18 -9.61
CA ALA A 98 -3.49 -4.03 -10.15
C ALA A 98 -2.97 -3.63 -11.53
N VAL A 99 -1.65 -3.59 -11.69
CA VAL A 99 -0.99 -3.35 -12.97
C VAL A 99 -1.41 -4.41 -13.99
N ARG A 100 -1.32 -5.70 -13.62
CA ARG A 100 -1.74 -6.82 -14.49
C ARG A 100 -3.20 -6.71 -14.91
N TYR A 101 -4.09 -6.39 -13.97
CA TYR A 101 -5.52 -6.22 -14.26
C TYR A 101 -5.77 -5.18 -15.37
N ILE A 102 -5.06 -4.04 -15.34
CA ILE A 102 -5.19 -2.97 -16.33
C ILE A 102 -4.57 -3.40 -17.66
N VAL A 103 -3.33 -3.91 -17.63
CA VAL A 103 -2.60 -4.37 -18.82
C VAL A 103 -3.40 -5.42 -19.60
N ASP A 104 -3.99 -6.41 -18.93
CA ASP A 104 -4.77 -7.48 -19.55
C ASP A 104 -6.05 -6.98 -20.27
N ARG A 105 -6.48 -5.75 -19.99
CA ARG A 105 -7.69 -5.13 -20.55
C ARG A 105 -7.40 -4.00 -21.53
N ALA A 106 -6.13 -3.59 -21.64
CA ALA A 106 -5.71 -2.51 -22.50
C ALA A 106 -5.31 -3.05 -23.89
N LYS A 107 -5.65 -2.28 -24.91
CA LYS A 107 -5.24 -2.49 -26.30
C LYS A 107 -3.86 -1.89 -26.51
N ARG A 108 -2.91 -2.70 -26.98
CA ARG A 108 -1.59 -2.23 -27.37
C ARG A 108 -1.67 -1.25 -28.54
N ILE A 109 -0.95 -0.14 -28.41
CA ILE A 109 -0.73 0.89 -29.43
C ILE A 109 0.78 0.99 -29.68
N ASP A 110 1.16 1.09 -30.96
CA ASP A 110 2.55 1.28 -31.34
C ASP A 110 2.95 2.75 -31.19
N GLY A 111 4.20 2.98 -30.76
CA GLY A 111 4.78 4.31 -30.59
C GLY A 111 5.15 4.62 -29.15
N HIS A 112 5.28 5.90 -28.84
CA HIS A 112 5.72 6.41 -27.53
C HIS A 112 4.64 7.19 -26.79
N HIS A 113 3.55 7.53 -27.47
CA HIS A 113 2.44 8.31 -26.94
C HIS A 113 1.08 7.78 -27.41
N ALA A 114 0.15 7.63 -26.46
CA ALA A 114 -1.23 7.23 -26.68
C ALA A 114 -2.15 8.05 -25.76
N SER A 115 -3.44 8.18 -26.12
CA SER A 115 -4.38 9.05 -25.40
C SER A 115 -5.82 8.51 -25.30
N GLY A 116 -6.07 7.33 -25.86
CA GLY A 116 -7.38 6.68 -25.89
C GLY A 116 -7.71 5.92 -24.61
N GLU A 117 -8.99 5.58 -24.46
CA GLU A 117 -9.45 4.68 -23.40
C GLU A 117 -8.91 3.26 -23.64
N ARG A 118 -8.46 2.62 -22.56
CA ARG A 118 -7.93 1.26 -22.54
C ARG A 118 -6.76 1.09 -23.51
N GLU A 119 -5.84 2.04 -23.55
CA GLU A 119 -4.64 1.94 -24.38
C GLU A 119 -3.41 1.54 -23.55
N LEU A 120 -2.54 0.74 -24.15
CA LEU A 120 -1.27 0.29 -23.60
C LEU A 120 -0.14 0.66 -24.57
N ILE A 121 0.94 1.23 -24.06
CA ILE A 121 2.19 1.37 -24.80
C ILE A 121 3.28 0.54 -24.12
N GLU A 122 4.06 -0.19 -24.93
CA GLU A 122 5.26 -0.89 -24.49
C GLU A 122 6.46 -0.45 -25.33
N VAL A 123 7.46 0.14 -24.69
CA VAL A 123 8.70 0.63 -25.34
C VAL A 123 9.91 -0.09 -24.75
N GLN A 124 10.82 -0.53 -25.63
CA GLN A 124 12.07 -1.20 -25.25
C GLN A 124 13.27 -0.47 -25.88
N GLY A 125 14.39 -0.36 -25.14
CA GLY A 125 15.65 0.21 -25.62
C GLY A 125 16.34 1.13 -24.60
N ASP A 126 17.62 1.46 -24.80
CA ASP A 126 18.28 2.51 -24.00
C ASP A 126 17.51 3.82 -24.18
N ARG A 127 17.04 4.42 -23.08
CA ARG A 127 16.17 5.61 -23.06
C ARG A 127 14.74 5.34 -23.54
N ALA A 128 14.16 4.19 -23.18
CA ALA A 128 12.76 3.89 -23.44
C ALA A 128 11.83 4.89 -22.72
N ILE A 129 10.93 5.52 -23.48
CA ILE A 129 9.91 6.43 -22.94
C ILE A 129 8.55 5.99 -23.47
N ALA A 130 7.61 5.74 -22.55
CA ALA A 130 6.21 5.40 -22.84
C ALA A 130 5.28 6.35 -22.10
N THR A 131 4.36 7.01 -22.83
CA THR A 131 3.37 7.92 -22.24
C THR A 131 1.98 7.56 -22.70
N VAL A 132 1.07 7.29 -21.78
CA VAL A 132 -0.34 7.06 -22.10
C VAL A 132 -1.23 7.96 -21.25
N SER A 133 -2.20 8.61 -21.88
CA SER A 133 -3.34 9.24 -21.20
C SER A 133 -4.63 8.50 -21.54
N GLY A 134 -5.59 8.51 -20.63
CA GLY A 134 -6.89 7.83 -20.82
C GLY A 134 -7.26 6.92 -19.66
N HIS A 135 -8.55 6.62 -19.56
CA HIS A 135 -9.04 5.65 -18.56
C HIS A 135 -8.57 4.25 -18.91
N TRP A 136 -8.27 3.42 -17.90
CA TRP A 136 -7.75 2.05 -18.09
C TRP A 136 -6.43 2.01 -18.89
N SER A 137 -5.58 3.01 -18.74
CA SER A 137 -4.35 3.13 -19.52
C SER A 137 -3.16 2.45 -18.86
N ALA A 138 -2.25 1.93 -19.68
CA ALA A 138 -0.99 1.37 -19.21
C ALA A 138 0.21 1.88 -20.02
N ALA A 139 1.30 2.24 -19.34
CA ALA A 139 2.57 2.60 -19.98
C ALA A 139 3.67 1.70 -19.43
N THR A 140 4.40 1.02 -20.32
CA THR A 140 5.53 0.16 -19.96
C THR A 140 6.77 0.60 -20.73
N ALA A 141 7.86 0.88 -20.02
CA ALA A 141 9.15 1.25 -20.60
C ALA A 141 10.27 0.38 -20.02
N SER A 142 11.10 -0.21 -20.89
CA SER A 142 12.21 -1.08 -20.47
C SER A 142 13.53 -0.75 -21.17
N GLY A 143 14.61 -0.65 -20.40
CA GLY A 143 15.98 -0.41 -20.87
C GLY A 143 16.78 0.41 -19.86
N ASP A 144 18.10 0.54 -20.05
CA ASP A 144 19.05 1.10 -19.05
C ASP A 144 18.59 2.43 -18.43
N ARG A 145 17.95 3.28 -19.23
CA ARG A 145 17.19 4.44 -18.78
C ARG A 145 15.77 4.29 -19.28
N SER A 146 14.79 4.19 -18.38
CA SER A 146 13.39 4.02 -18.78
C SER A 146 12.46 4.95 -18.01
N ALA A 147 11.47 5.49 -18.71
CA ALA A 147 10.44 6.34 -18.14
C ALA A 147 9.05 5.93 -18.65
N ALA A 148 8.14 5.63 -17.73
CA ALA A 148 6.75 5.31 -18.05
C ALA A 148 5.82 6.28 -17.35
N THR A 149 4.89 6.88 -18.10
CA THR A 149 3.86 7.77 -17.57
C THR A 149 2.48 7.31 -18.02
N ALA A 150 1.58 7.02 -17.09
CA ALA A 150 0.19 6.68 -17.36
C ALA A 150 -0.74 7.63 -16.59
N THR A 151 -1.73 8.22 -17.27
CA THR A 151 -2.65 9.17 -16.64
C THR A 151 -4.11 8.85 -16.98
N GLY A 152 -5.01 9.02 -16.01
CA GLY A 152 -6.43 8.67 -16.09
C GLY A 152 -6.88 7.73 -14.97
N ARG A 153 -8.20 7.59 -14.80
CA ARG A 153 -8.76 6.60 -13.85
C ARG A 153 -8.33 5.19 -14.25
N TRP A 154 -7.90 4.37 -13.31
CA TRP A 154 -7.32 3.05 -13.55
C TRP A 154 -6.09 3.10 -14.46
N SER A 155 -5.08 3.91 -14.09
CA SER A 155 -3.82 4.01 -14.83
C SER A 155 -2.70 3.19 -14.19
N ALA A 156 -1.88 2.55 -15.03
CA ALA A 156 -0.73 1.75 -14.60
C ALA A 156 0.56 2.19 -15.33
N ALA A 157 1.62 2.52 -14.59
CA ALA A 157 2.92 2.83 -15.16
C ALA A 157 3.99 1.84 -14.66
N THR A 158 4.73 1.24 -15.58
CA THR A 158 5.82 0.29 -15.27
C THR A 158 7.10 0.70 -15.98
N ALA A 159 8.16 0.98 -15.23
CA ALA A 159 9.48 1.27 -15.77
C ALA A 159 10.52 0.28 -15.23
N THR A 160 11.31 -0.32 -16.11
CA THR A 160 12.37 -1.27 -15.72
C THR A 160 13.70 -0.92 -16.36
N GLY A 161 14.79 -1.00 -15.60
CA GLY A 161 16.14 -0.66 -16.06
C GLY A 161 17.01 -0.05 -14.98
N TYR A 162 18.31 0.12 -15.24
CA TYR A 162 19.26 0.63 -14.24
C TYR A 162 18.81 1.97 -13.64
N TRP A 163 18.30 2.88 -14.48
CA TRP A 163 17.63 4.12 -14.09
C TRP A 163 16.17 4.06 -14.55
N SER A 164 15.23 3.82 -13.66
CA SER A 164 13.81 3.69 -14.02
C SER A 164 12.92 4.67 -13.28
N ALA A 165 11.98 5.28 -14.00
CA ALA A 165 11.01 6.21 -13.44
C ALA A 165 9.60 5.88 -13.92
N ALA A 166 8.69 5.57 -12.99
CA ALA A 166 7.29 5.29 -13.30
C ALA A 166 6.37 6.31 -12.62
N THR A 167 5.47 6.92 -13.38
CA THR A 167 4.47 7.88 -12.88
C THR A 167 3.07 7.47 -13.30
N ALA A 168 2.19 7.21 -12.34
CA ALA A 168 0.78 6.94 -12.59
C ALA A 168 -0.10 8.01 -11.90
N SER A 169 -1.07 8.57 -12.61
CA SER A 169 -1.93 9.62 -12.05
C SER A 169 -3.39 9.44 -12.43
N GLY A 170 -4.28 9.63 -11.46
CA GLY A 170 -5.72 9.43 -11.60
C GLY A 170 -6.26 8.51 -10.50
N ASP A 171 -7.57 8.49 -10.34
CA ASP A 171 -8.22 7.62 -9.36
C ASP A 171 -7.86 6.16 -9.66
N GLN A 172 -7.44 5.41 -8.63
CA GLN A 172 -7.08 4.00 -8.77
C GLN A 172 -5.81 3.81 -9.64
N SER A 173 -4.73 4.52 -9.31
CA SER A 173 -3.47 4.51 -10.07
C SER A 173 -2.38 3.66 -9.41
N ALA A 174 -1.60 2.97 -10.25
CA ALA A 174 -0.50 2.09 -9.82
C ALA A 174 0.80 2.40 -10.57
N ALA A 175 1.90 2.66 -9.85
CA ALA A 175 3.22 2.89 -10.44
C ALA A 175 4.25 1.87 -9.92
N THR A 176 5.01 1.25 -10.83
CA THR A 176 6.07 0.29 -10.51
C THR A 176 7.38 0.67 -11.22
N ALA A 177 8.45 0.88 -10.47
CA ALA A 177 9.79 1.13 -11.00
C ALA A 177 10.80 0.10 -10.46
N SER A 178 11.61 -0.51 -11.32
CA SER A 178 12.58 -1.54 -10.92
C SER A 178 13.95 -1.40 -11.58
N GLY A 179 14.99 -1.52 -10.76
CA GLY A 179 16.43 -1.44 -11.09
C GLY A 179 17.20 -0.56 -10.11
N ASP A 180 18.53 -0.48 -10.26
CA ASP A 180 19.44 0.08 -9.24
C ASP A 180 19.05 1.49 -8.75
N TRP A 181 18.47 2.31 -9.62
CA TRP A 181 17.99 3.66 -9.33
C TRP A 181 16.55 3.80 -9.81
N SER A 182 15.61 3.53 -8.91
CA SER A 182 14.20 3.43 -9.27
C SER A 182 13.34 4.44 -8.53
N ALA A 183 12.49 5.15 -9.27
CA ALA A 183 11.53 6.10 -8.72
C ALA A 183 10.11 5.77 -9.20
N ALA A 184 9.19 5.50 -8.27
CA ALA A 184 7.79 5.26 -8.57
C ALA A 184 6.91 6.31 -7.89
N THR A 185 6.03 6.96 -8.65
CA THR A 185 5.08 7.96 -8.14
C THR A 185 3.66 7.61 -8.57
N ALA A 186 2.75 7.47 -7.63
CA ALA A 186 1.32 7.26 -7.89
C ALA A 186 0.48 8.34 -7.19
N THR A 187 -0.43 8.98 -7.91
CA THR A 187 -1.29 10.04 -7.36
C THR A 187 -2.75 9.85 -7.74
N GLY A 188 -3.68 9.95 -6.79
CA GLY A 188 -5.13 9.84 -7.04
C GLY A 188 -5.86 9.36 -5.79
N TYR A 189 -7.19 9.27 -5.80
CA TYR A 189 -7.97 8.94 -4.60
C TYR A 189 -7.53 7.63 -3.91
N GLN A 190 -7.31 6.60 -4.72
CA GLN A 190 -6.65 5.34 -4.34
C GLN A 190 -5.40 5.21 -5.18
N SER A 191 -4.22 5.24 -4.57
CA SER A 191 -2.96 5.26 -5.31
C SER A 191 -1.92 4.36 -4.67
N ALA A 192 -1.10 3.72 -5.50
CA ALA A 192 -0.11 2.78 -5.01
C ALA A 192 1.18 2.80 -5.82
N ALA A 193 2.32 2.93 -5.13
CA ALA A 193 3.64 3.04 -5.75
C ALA A 193 4.60 1.99 -5.19
N THR A 194 5.32 1.29 -6.07
CA THR A 194 6.37 0.35 -5.71
C THR A 194 7.67 0.68 -6.43
N ALA A 195 8.77 0.87 -5.70
CA ALA A 195 10.10 1.05 -6.26
C ALA A 195 11.07 0.01 -5.69
N THR A 196 11.77 -0.72 -6.56
CA THR A 196 12.68 -1.81 -6.14
C THR A 196 14.07 -1.65 -6.76
N GLY A 197 15.11 -1.79 -5.95
CA GLY A 197 16.53 -1.78 -6.37
C GLY A 197 17.42 -1.04 -5.38
N ASP A 198 18.73 -0.98 -5.62
CA ASP A 198 19.72 -0.51 -4.63
C ASP A 198 19.42 0.87 -4.04
N ARG A 199 18.90 1.80 -4.84
CA ARG A 199 18.47 3.14 -4.46
C ARG A 199 17.07 3.40 -5.00
N SER A 200 16.07 3.17 -4.17
CA SER A 200 14.67 3.20 -4.58
C SER A 200 13.87 4.26 -3.83
N ALA A 201 12.97 4.94 -4.54
CA ALA A 201 12.06 5.92 -3.99
C ALA A 201 10.63 5.65 -4.46
N ALA A 202 9.70 5.43 -3.54
CA ALA A 202 8.29 5.25 -3.84
C ALA A 202 7.47 6.36 -3.16
N THR A 203 6.63 7.05 -3.93
CA THR A 203 5.72 8.08 -3.43
C THR A 203 4.29 7.76 -3.85
N ALA A 204 3.38 7.64 -2.88
CA ALA A 204 1.95 7.47 -3.14
C ALA A 204 1.16 8.58 -2.44
N SER A 205 0.34 9.31 -3.20
CA SER A 205 -0.47 10.42 -2.67
C SER A 205 -1.93 10.24 -3.05
N GLY A 206 -2.82 10.38 -2.07
CA GLY A 206 -4.23 10.08 -2.22
C GLY A 206 -4.92 9.90 -0.88
N ASP A 207 -6.24 9.96 -0.83
CA ASP A 207 -6.98 9.70 0.43
C ASP A 207 -6.65 8.33 1.00
N ARG A 208 -6.40 7.35 0.13
CA ARG A 208 -5.97 5.99 0.49
C ARG A 208 -4.77 5.57 -0.33
N SER A 209 -3.59 5.65 0.26
CA SER A 209 -2.34 5.54 -0.49
C SER A 209 -1.38 4.51 0.11
N ALA A 210 -0.65 3.81 -0.76
CA ALA A 210 0.33 2.81 -0.33
C ALA A 210 1.64 2.95 -1.10
N ALA A 211 2.74 3.23 -0.39
CA ALA A 211 4.07 3.36 -0.97
C ALA A 211 4.99 2.26 -0.41
N THR A 212 5.63 1.50 -1.30
CA THR A 212 6.64 0.50 -0.92
C THR A 212 7.95 0.74 -1.65
N ALA A 213 9.03 0.95 -0.90
CA ALA A 213 10.38 1.04 -1.45
C ALA A 213 11.25 -0.09 -0.86
N THR A 214 11.93 -0.84 -1.72
CA THR A 214 12.83 -1.92 -1.30
C THR A 214 14.19 -1.73 -1.96
N GLY A 215 15.26 -1.87 -1.20
CA GLY A 215 16.59 -1.55 -1.70
C GLY A 215 17.63 -1.46 -0.60
N TYR A 216 18.89 -1.29 -0.97
CA TYR A 216 19.90 -0.95 0.03
C TYR A 216 19.51 0.38 0.69
N ARG A 217 19.42 1.47 -0.08
CA ARG A 217 18.93 2.79 0.39
C ARG A 217 17.55 3.07 -0.20
N SER A 218 16.50 2.84 0.58
CA SER A 218 15.14 3.01 0.09
C SER A 218 14.36 4.11 0.83
N ALA A 219 13.48 4.81 0.13
CA ALA A 219 12.61 5.82 0.71
C ALA A 219 11.17 5.61 0.25
N ALA A 220 10.25 5.39 1.18
CA ALA A 220 8.82 5.27 0.90
C ALA A 220 8.08 6.44 1.56
N THR A 221 7.29 7.18 0.79
CA THR A 221 6.42 8.26 1.29
C THR A 221 4.98 8.00 0.88
N ALA A 222 4.08 7.88 1.86
CA ALA A 222 2.65 7.79 1.62
C ALA A 222 1.94 8.96 2.31
N THR A 223 1.05 9.64 1.60
CA THR A 223 0.31 10.79 2.14
C THR A 223 -1.18 10.59 1.89
N GLY A 224 -2.02 10.75 2.92
CA GLY A 224 -3.46 10.50 2.81
C GLY A 224 -4.16 10.33 4.15
N TYR A 225 -5.50 10.29 4.15
CA TYR A 225 -6.29 9.96 5.33
C TYR A 225 -6.13 8.51 5.81
N TRP A 226 -5.66 7.62 4.95
CA TRP A 226 -5.38 6.22 5.25
C TRP A 226 -4.17 5.78 4.45
N SER A 227 -2.98 6.13 4.92
CA SER A 227 -1.75 5.93 4.15
C SER A 227 -0.82 4.88 4.77
N ALA A 228 -0.15 4.09 3.93
CA ALA A 228 0.84 3.10 4.37
C ALA A 228 2.16 3.30 3.62
N ALA A 229 3.23 3.58 4.35
CA ALA A 229 4.58 3.67 3.81
C ALA A 229 5.44 2.53 4.36
N THR A 230 6.02 1.71 3.48
CA THR A 230 6.92 0.62 3.85
C THR A 230 8.26 0.77 3.15
N ALA A 231 9.34 0.88 3.91
CA ALA A 231 10.70 0.94 3.38
C ALA A 231 11.55 -0.18 3.97
N SER A 232 12.29 -0.90 3.13
CA SER A 232 13.11 -2.05 3.57
C SER A 232 14.52 -2.03 2.98
N GLY A 233 15.47 -2.54 3.79
CA GLY A 233 16.92 -2.61 3.54
C GLY A 233 17.75 -1.50 4.22
N ARG A 234 19.08 -1.57 4.13
CA ARG A 234 19.97 -0.83 5.04
C ARG A 234 20.02 0.68 4.76
N TRP A 235 19.58 1.50 5.73
CA TRP A 235 19.39 2.95 5.57
C TRP A 235 18.14 3.29 4.78
N SER A 236 17.02 2.73 5.22
CA SER A 236 15.72 3.01 4.65
C SER A 236 14.96 4.08 5.45
N ALA A 237 14.06 4.79 4.78
CA ALA A 237 13.17 5.77 5.41
C ALA A 237 11.72 5.53 4.97
N ALA A 238 10.82 5.35 5.93
CA ALA A 238 9.39 5.28 5.69
C ALA A 238 8.71 6.49 6.32
N THR A 239 7.96 7.25 5.54
CA THR A 239 7.21 8.42 6.01
C THR A 239 5.75 8.28 5.62
N ALA A 240 4.86 8.28 6.60
CA ALA A 240 3.42 8.27 6.37
C ALA A 240 2.78 9.51 7.00
N THR A 241 1.99 10.26 6.22
CA THR A 241 1.36 11.51 6.68
C THR A 241 -0.13 11.51 6.41
N GLY A 242 -0.85 12.29 7.23
CA GLY A 242 -2.31 12.27 7.29
C GLY A 242 -2.81 11.26 8.32
N SER A 243 -4.07 11.37 8.71
CA SER A 243 -4.64 10.60 9.80
C SER A 243 -4.59 9.09 9.50
N TRP A 244 -4.73 8.25 10.54
CA TRP A 244 -4.71 6.78 10.48
C TRP A 244 -3.69 6.16 9.54
N SER A 245 -2.47 6.69 9.59
CA SER A 245 -1.39 6.30 8.69
C SER A 245 -0.38 5.39 9.37
N ALA A 246 0.30 4.55 8.61
CA ALA A 246 1.32 3.63 9.12
C ALA A 246 2.62 3.76 8.34
N ALA A 247 3.71 4.06 9.06
CA ALA A 247 5.07 4.05 8.52
C ALA A 247 5.83 2.86 9.10
N THR A 248 6.37 2.00 8.24
CA THR A 248 7.18 0.84 8.65
C THR A 248 8.54 0.85 7.97
N ALA A 249 9.60 0.89 8.78
CA ALA A 249 10.98 0.77 8.31
C ALA A 249 11.61 -0.50 8.91
N SER A 250 11.86 -1.50 8.06
CA SER A 250 12.31 -2.84 8.51
C SER A 250 13.80 -3.10 8.34
N GLY A 251 14.52 -2.18 7.69
CA GLY A 251 15.95 -2.29 7.48
C GLY A 251 16.81 -1.87 8.68
N ILE A 252 18.09 -2.25 8.65
CA ILE A 252 19.10 -1.81 9.63
C ILE A 252 19.32 -0.30 9.47
N GLN A 253 19.51 0.42 10.59
CA GLN A 253 19.81 1.87 10.59
C GLN A 253 18.78 2.68 9.79
N SER A 254 17.50 2.36 9.97
CA SER A 254 16.39 2.94 9.21
C SER A 254 15.52 3.83 10.08
N ALA A 255 14.63 4.62 9.47
CA ALA A 255 13.75 5.53 10.17
C ALA A 255 12.29 5.38 9.71
N ALA A 256 11.37 5.29 10.65
CA ALA A 256 9.94 5.34 10.41
C ALA A 256 9.34 6.59 11.05
N THR A 257 8.61 7.40 10.28
CA THR A 257 7.97 8.63 10.74
C THR A 257 6.50 8.64 10.37
N ALA A 258 5.64 8.82 11.36
CA ALA A 258 4.19 8.95 11.18
C ALA A 258 3.70 10.25 11.83
N SER A 259 3.15 11.19 11.05
CA SER A 259 2.86 12.55 11.57
C SER A 259 1.38 12.93 11.68
N GLY A 260 0.47 12.09 11.21
CA GLY A 260 -0.97 12.36 11.35
C GLY A 260 -1.59 11.73 12.59
N ASP A 261 -2.86 12.06 12.82
CA ASP A 261 -3.62 11.59 13.98
C ASP A 261 -3.85 10.08 13.90
N TRP A 262 -3.87 9.38 15.03
CA TRP A 262 -4.01 7.92 15.15
C TRP A 262 -3.04 7.14 14.27
N SER A 263 -1.85 7.70 14.01
CA SER A 263 -0.87 7.12 13.12
C SER A 263 0.18 6.31 13.88
N ALA A 264 0.75 5.31 13.22
CA ALA A 264 1.71 4.38 13.79
C ALA A 264 3.06 4.43 13.06
N ALA A 265 4.16 4.56 13.80
CA ALA A 265 5.50 4.37 13.26
C ALA A 265 6.15 3.10 13.83
N THR A 266 6.64 2.23 12.95
CA THR A 266 7.27 0.96 13.32
C THR A 266 8.69 0.85 12.79
N ALA A 267 9.67 0.70 13.67
CA ALA A 267 11.06 0.41 13.35
C ALA A 267 11.39 -1.04 13.71
N SER A 268 11.36 -1.96 12.75
CA SER A 268 11.59 -3.39 13.02
C SER A 268 13.00 -3.87 12.70
N GLY A 269 13.84 -3.03 12.09
CA GLY A 269 15.25 -3.31 11.87
C GLY A 269 16.16 -2.83 13.00
N ARG A 270 17.36 -3.40 13.11
CA ARG A 270 18.32 -3.07 14.18
C ARG A 270 18.82 -1.62 14.06
N TRP A 271 18.98 -0.95 15.21
CA TRP A 271 19.50 0.43 15.30
C TRP A 271 18.69 1.45 14.51
N SER A 272 17.39 1.21 14.41
CA SER A 272 16.47 2.07 13.69
C SER A 272 15.76 3.03 14.66
N ALA A 273 15.03 3.99 14.11
CA ALA A 273 14.25 4.95 14.86
C ALA A 273 12.79 4.95 14.40
N ALA A 274 11.86 5.09 15.35
CA ALA A 274 10.44 5.32 15.07
C ALA A 274 9.95 6.58 15.77
N THR A 275 9.24 7.43 15.04
CA THR A 275 8.70 8.70 15.54
C THR A 275 7.23 8.85 15.18
N ALA A 276 6.39 9.14 16.16
CA ALA A 276 5.00 9.53 15.94
C ALA A 276 4.72 10.92 16.53
N THR A 277 4.15 11.83 15.74
CA THR A 277 3.96 13.25 16.15
C THR A 277 2.53 13.77 16.09
N GLY A 278 1.57 12.98 15.58
CA GLY A 278 0.16 13.34 15.53
C GLY A 278 -0.61 13.01 16.82
N TYR A 279 -1.88 13.43 16.90
CA TYR A 279 -2.74 13.12 18.05
C TYR A 279 -2.91 11.61 18.19
N GLN A 280 -2.76 11.05 19.40
CA GLN A 280 -2.81 9.59 19.63
C GLN A 280 -1.85 8.79 18.73
N GLY A 281 -0.72 9.40 18.34
CA GLY A 281 0.31 8.72 17.57
C GLY A 281 1.02 7.66 18.41
N LYS A 282 1.24 6.47 17.83
CA LYS A 282 1.91 5.35 18.49
C LYS A 282 3.21 4.95 17.80
N VAL A 283 4.18 4.47 18.57
CA VAL A 283 5.45 3.95 18.06
C VAL A 283 5.71 2.52 18.53
N ARG A 284 6.35 1.72 17.68
CA ARG A 284 6.86 0.39 18.02
C ARG A 284 8.27 0.24 17.47
N GLY A 285 9.15 -0.39 18.25
CA GLY A 285 10.53 -0.65 17.85
C GLY A 285 10.99 -2.03 18.23
N LYS A 286 11.83 -2.64 17.41
CA LYS A 286 12.63 -3.80 17.80
C LYS A 286 13.64 -3.39 18.89
N GLU A 287 14.13 -4.36 19.67
CA GLU A 287 15.18 -4.14 20.66
C GLU A 287 16.34 -3.29 20.11
N GLY A 288 16.73 -2.27 20.87
CA GLY A 288 17.77 -1.29 20.52
C GLY A 288 17.34 -0.19 19.55
N CYS A 289 16.06 -0.12 19.15
CA CYS A 289 15.54 1.00 18.35
C CYS A 289 15.24 2.21 19.22
N ALA A 290 15.51 3.40 18.69
CA ALA A 290 15.09 4.66 19.30
C ALA A 290 13.59 4.91 19.02
N LEU A 291 12.87 5.35 20.03
CA LEU A 291 11.45 5.65 19.98
C LEU A 291 11.24 7.11 20.38
N PHE A 292 10.43 7.83 19.62
CA PHE A 292 10.09 9.24 19.87
C PHE A 292 8.58 9.42 19.82
N LEU A 293 8.02 9.98 20.89
CA LEU A 293 6.60 10.23 21.02
C LEU A 293 6.31 11.69 21.33
N VAL A 294 5.16 12.15 20.87
CA VAL A 294 4.60 13.47 21.16
C VAL A 294 3.19 13.27 21.69
N GLU A 295 2.86 13.95 22.78
CA GLU A 295 1.52 14.01 23.34
C GLU A 295 0.89 15.36 23.00
N ARG A 296 -0.36 15.32 22.57
CA ARG A 296 -1.15 16.50 22.23
C ARG A 296 -2.46 16.53 23.01
N ASN A 297 -2.89 17.72 23.42
CA ASN A 297 -4.22 17.93 23.98
C ASN A 297 -5.28 18.06 22.88
N ASP A 298 -6.55 18.27 23.27
CA ASP A 298 -7.69 18.40 22.34
C ASP A 298 -7.61 19.66 21.45
N GLN A 299 -6.77 20.63 21.80
CA GLN A 299 -6.47 21.82 21.00
C GLN A 299 -5.27 21.61 20.08
N MET A 300 -4.74 20.38 20.00
CA MET A 300 -3.57 19.99 19.21
C MET A 300 -2.24 20.60 19.66
N GLU A 301 -2.19 21.21 20.85
CA GLU A 301 -0.96 21.74 21.43
C GLU A 301 -0.06 20.60 21.90
N ILE A 302 1.26 20.74 21.72
CA ILE A 302 2.22 19.76 22.25
C ILE A 302 2.34 19.97 23.76
N ILE A 303 1.93 18.96 24.54
CA ILE A 303 1.95 19.03 26.00
C ILE A 303 3.05 18.18 26.63
N ALA A 304 3.56 17.17 25.90
CA ALA A 304 4.73 16.41 26.31
C ALA A 304 5.46 15.82 25.11
N VAL A 305 6.75 15.52 25.31
CA VAL A 305 7.57 14.73 24.39
C VAL A 305 8.33 13.69 25.18
N TRP A 306 8.60 12.55 24.56
CA TRP A 306 9.38 11.49 25.17
C TRP A 306 10.29 10.84 24.14
N ALA A 307 11.48 10.43 24.60
CA ALA A 307 12.43 9.65 23.83
C ALA A 307 12.99 8.52 24.68
N GLY A 308 13.15 7.35 24.08
CA GLY A 308 13.74 6.19 24.74
C GLY A 308 14.19 5.13 23.77
N VAL A 309 14.67 4.02 24.30
CA VAL A 309 15.20 2.89 23.52
C VAL A 309 14.45 1.63 23.89
N ALA A 310 13.89 0.95 22.91
CA ALA A 310 13.25 -0.35 23.10
C ALA A 310 14.23 -1.37 23.70
N GLY A 311 13.83 -2.05 24.76
CA GLY A 311 14.68 -2.96 25.55
C GLY A 311 15.43 -2.30 26.71
N GLN A 312 15.19 -1.00 27.00
CA GLN A 312 15.80 -0.28 28.12
C GLN A 312 14.73 0.41 28.97
N ASN A 313 15.01 0.63 30.25
CA ASN A 313 14.15 1.40 31.18
C ASN A 313 12.67 0.98 31.10
N ASP A 314 12.41 -0.33 31.17
CA ASP A 314 11.08 -0.96 31.12
C ASP A 314 10.28 -0.77 29.82
N ILE A 315 10.91 -0.24 28.76
CA ILE A 315 10.31 -0.17 27.42
C ILE A 315 10.50 -1.51 26.73
N LYS A 316 9.42 -2.28 26.56
CA LYS A 316 9.46 -3.58 25.92
C LYS A 316 9.69 -3.42 24.40
N PRO A 317 10.58 -4.24 23.80
CA PRO A 317 10.64 -4.32 22.36
C PRO A 317 9.33 -4.87 21.79
N ASP A 318 9.08 -4.60 20.51
CA ASP A 318 7.97 -5.16 19.75
C ASP A 318 6.57 -4.85 20.32
N THR A 319 6.49 -3.80 21.13
CA THR A 319 5.27 -3.32 21.79
C THR A 319 4.96 -1.91 21.30
N PHE A 320 3.68 -1.60 21.05
CA PHE A 320 3.28 -0.23 20.71
C PHE A 320 3.16 0.61 21.98
N TYR A 321 3.63 1.85 21.89
CA TYR A 321 3.51 2.85 22.94
C TYR A 321 2.87 4.12 22.39
N ILE A 322 1.98 4.72 23.19
CA ILE A 322 1.53 6.12 23.07
C ILE A 322 2.10 6.93 24.22
N LEU A 323 2.08 8.26 24.13
CA LEU A 323 2.46 9.13 25.25
C LEU A 323 1.21 9.64 25.96
N GLN A 324 1.12 9.40 27.26
CA GLN A 324 0.02 9.87 28.11
C GLN A 324 0.59 10.44 29.41
N ASN A 325 0.21 11.67 29.75
CA ASN A 325 0.72 12.40 30.91
C ASN A 325 2.27 12.44 30.96
N GLY A 326 2.92 12.57 29.80
CA GLY A 326 4.38 12.57 29.66
C GLY A 326 5.07 11.22 29.89
N GLN A 327 4.31 10.12 30.01
CA GLN A 327 4.86 8.77 30.18
C GLN A 327 4.45 7.85 29.03
N PRO A 328 5.36 7.00 28.51
CA PRO A 328 5.01 6.02 27.50
C PRO A 328 4.09 4.94 28.10
N VAL A 329 2.95 4.69 27.45
CA VAL A 329 1.94 3.70 27.87
C VAL A 329 1.75 2.67 26.76
N GLU A 330 1.77 1.38 27.12
CA GLU A 330 1.53 0.27 26.20
C GLU A 330 0.12 0.34 25.59
N THR A 331 0.02 0.05 24.30
CA THR A 331 -1.25 -0.01 23.55
C THR A 331 -1.21 -1.16 22.54
N GLU A 332 -2.38 -1.55 22.05
CA GLU A 332 -2.54 -2.35 20.82
C GLU A 332 -2.22 -1.49 19.59
#